data_AF-R1FEV3-F1
#
_entry.id   AF-R1FEV3-F1
#
_cell.length_a   1.000
_cell.length_b   1.000
_cell.length_c   1.000
_cell.angle_alpha   90.00
_cell.angle_beta   90.00
_cell.angle_gamma   90.00
#
_symmetry.space_group_name_H-M   'P 1'
#
loop_
_entity.id
_entity.type
_entity.pdbx_description
1 polymer ?
#
loop_
_entity_poly.entity_id
_entity_poly.type
_entity_poly.pdbx_seq_one_letter_code
_entity_poly.pdbx_strand_id
1 'polypeptide(L)'
;MEQQAGSLGERVKLDIGGHRFTTSRTTLCARESMLATMFSGRHQIATDEDGYTFIDRDGRNFHHILNFLRTGEIMLPETEAARRELLAEADFYQFTALLEI
;
A
#
# COMPACT_ATOMS: atom_id res chain seq x y z
N MET A 1 -30.32 -11.80 -2.35
CA MET A 1 -29.18 -11.76 -3.27
C MET A 1 -28.78 -10.31 -3.40
N GLU A 2 -27.77 -9.87 -2.65
CA GLU A 2 -27.13 -8.58 -2.89
C GLU A 2 -25.68 -8.88 -3.24
N GLN A 3 -25.45 -9.08 -4.52
CA GLN A 3 -24.09 -9.05 -5.05
C GLN A 3 -23.68 -7.58 -5.08
N GLN A 4 -22.94 -7.12 -4.08
CA GLN A 4 -22.33 -5.80 -4.15
C GLN A 4 -21.04 -5.92 -4.96
N ALA A 5 -21.16 -5.61 -6.25
CA ALA A 5 -20.03 -5.42 -7.14
C ALA A 5 -19.22 -4.20 -6.66
N GLY A 6 -18.03 -4.44 -6.09
CA GLY A 6 -17.09 -3.36 -5.79
C GLY A 6 -16.70 -2.66 -7.09
N SER A 7 -17.11 -1.41 -7.25
CA SER A 7 -16.78 -0.60 -8.43
C SER A 7 -15.27 -0.36 -8.50
N LEU A 8 -14.67 -0.60 -9.67
CA LEU A 8 -13.34 -0.11 -10.03
C LEU A 8 -13.27 1.41 -9.73
N GLY A 9 -12.59 1.78 -8.63
CA GLY A 9 -12.55 3.16 -8.14
C GLY A 9 -12.86 3.36 -6.65
N GLU A 10 -13.11 2.30 -5.88
CA GLU A 10 -13.32 2.41 -4.44
C GLU A 10 -12.12 3.03 -3.74
N ARG A 11 -12.37 4.17 -3.08
CA ARG A 11 -11.38 4.93 -2.33
C ARG A 11 -11.05 4.17 -1.05
N VAL A 12 -9.77 3.95 -0.81
CA VAL A 12 -9.24 3.28 0.38
C VAL A 12 -8.47 4.30 1.21
N LYS A 13 -8.73 4.31 2.52
CA LYS A 13 -8.00 5.10 3.51
C LYS A 13 -7.07 4.18 4.30
N LEU A 14 -5.80 4.59 4.43
CA LEU A 14 -4.77 3.82 5.11
C LEU A 14 -4.14 4.66 6.21
N ASP A 15 -3.96 4.09 7.39
CA ASP A 15 -3.17 4.65 8.46
C ASP A 15 -1.93 3.77 8.65
N ILE A 16 -0.76 4.28 8.27
CA ILE A 16 0.51 3.56 8.32
C ILE A 16 1.34 4.14 9.47
N GLY A 17 1.24 3.52 10.65
CA GLY A 17 1.94 3.97 11.86
C GLY A 17 1.70 5.45 12.20
N GLY A 18 0.47 5.94 12.01
CA GLY A 18 0.07 7.33 12.23
C GLY A 18 0.08 8.22 10.98
N HIS A 19 0.58 7.73 9.84
CA HIS A 19 0.58 8.47 8.58
C HIS A 19 -0.65 8.12 7.75
N ARG A 20 -1.52 9.10 7.55
CA ARG A 20 -2.79 8.92 6.85
C ARG A 20 -2.62 9.11 5.34
N PHE A 21 -2.98 8.09 4.57
CA PHE A 21 -3.00 8.10 3.12
C PHE A 21 -4.41 7.83 2.58
N THR A 22 -4.64 8.27 1.35
CA THR A 22 -5.86 7.94 0.59
C THR A 22 -5.45 7.53 -0.81
N THR A 23 -5.97 6.40 -1.26
CA THR A 23 -5.66 5.82 -2.58
C THR A 23 -6.88 5.06 -3.11
N SER A 24 -6.72 4.27 -4.16
CA SER A 24 -7.75 3.40 -4.68
C SER A 24 -7.40 1.93 -4.50
N ARG A 25 -8.42 1.07 -4.42
CA ARG A 25 -8.23 -0.39 -4.47
C ARG A 25 -7.49 -0.82 -5.75
N THR A 26 -7.78 -0.18 -6.88
CA THR A 26 -7.06 -0.41 -8.15
C THR A 26 -5.56 -0.19 -8.00
N THR A 27 -5.14 0.88 -7.30
CA THR A 27 -3.72 1.15 -7.03
C THR A 27 -3.12 0.07 -6.13
N LEU A 28 -3.78 -0.30 -5.03
CA LEU A 28 -3.25 -1.29 -4.09
C LEU A 28 -3.13 -2.69 -4.70
N CYS A 29 -3.97 -3.01 -5.67
CA CYS A 29 -3.97 -4.29 -6.39
C CYS A 29 -3.22 -4.24 -7.73
N ALA A 30 -2.53 -3.15 -8.06
CA ALA A 30 -1.86 -2.99 -9.36
C ALA A 30 -0.70 -3.96 -9.57
N ARG A 31 -0.12 -4.50 -8.49
CA ARG A 31 1.05 -5.38 -8.51
C ARG A 31 0.96 -6.41 -7.39
N GLU A 32 1.50 -7.60 -7.62
CA GLU A 32 1.56 -8.64 -6.59
C GLU A 32 2.33 -8.15 -5.36
N SER A 33 1.68 -8.24 -4.20
CA SER A 33 2.17 -7.77 -2.91
C SER A 33 1.24 -8.21 -1.78
N MET A 34 1.68 -8.02 -0.53
CA MET A 34 0.81 -8.12 0.64
C MET A 34 -0.40 -7.18 0.52
N LEU A 35 -0.21 -5.94 0.05
CA LEU A 35 -1.28 -4.97 -0.13
C LEU A 35 -2.31 -5.46 -1.16
N ALA A 36 -1.87 -5.99 -2.30
CA ALA A 36 -2.79 -6.57 -3.27
C ALA A 36 -3.58 -7.76 -2.70
N THR A 37 -2.96 -8.55 -1.82
CA THR A 37 -3.64 -9.65 -1.14
C THR A 37 -4.71 -9.12 -0.18
N MET A 38 -4.34 -8.21 0.73
CA MET A 38 -5.25 -7.58 1.69
C MET A 38 -6.45 -6.96 0.98
N PHE A 39 -6.20 -6.14 -0.05
CA PHE A 39 -7.23 -5.37 -0.76
C PHE A 39 -7.80 -6.08 -2.00
N SER A 40 -7.55 -7.38 -2.15
CA SER A 40 -8.13 -8.18 -3.25
C SER A 40 -9.65 -8.31 -3.17
N GLY A 41 -10.27 -7.95 -2.04
CA GLY A 41 -11.70 -8.14 -1.75
C GLY A 41 -12.05 -9.57 -1.34
N ARG A 42 -11.05 -10.43 -1.17
CA ARG A 42 -11.20 -11.79 -0.63
C ARG A 42 -11.18 -11.83 0.90
N HIS A 43 -10.73 -10.76 1.54
CA HIS A 43 -10.60 -10.63 2.98
C HIS A 43 -11.43 -9.43 3.45
N GLN A 44 -12.11 -9.57 4.59
CA GLN A 44 -12.66 -8.42 5.29
C GLN A 44 -11.52 -7.68 5.97
N ILE A 45 -11.41 -6.38 5.70
CA ILE A 45 -10.39 -5.51 6.29
C ILE A 45 -11.08 -4.67 7.36
N ALA A 46 -10.56 -4.73 8.58
CA ALA A 46 -11.03 -3.87 9.65
C ALA A 46 -10.66 -2.41 9.38
N THR A 47 -11.58 -1.51 9.68
CA THR A 47 -11.36 -0.07 9.63
C THR A 47 -11.76 0.56 10.96
N ASP A 48 -11.15 1.69 11.29
CA ASP A 48 -11.61 2.55 12.39
C ASP A 48 -12.92 3.28 12.04
N GLU A 49 -13.39 4.12 12.96
CA GLU A 49 -14.61 4.93 12.82
C GLU A 49 -14.55 5.91 11.63
N ASP A 50 -13.34 6.34 11.25
CA ASP A 50 -13.09 7.25 10.12
C ASP A 50 -12.91 6.49 8.78
N GLY A 51 -12.93 5.15 8.81
CA GLY A 51 -12.76 4.27 7.66
C GLY A 51 -11.31 3.99 7.27
N TYR A 52 -10.34 4.25 8.16
CA TYR A 52 -8.93 3.94 7.93
C TYR A 52 -8.60 2.49 8.29
N THR A 53 -7.92 1.80 7.38
CA THR A 53 -7.23 0.54 7.70
C THR A 53 -5.87 0.85 8.32
N PHE A 54 -5.66 0.40 9.55
CA PHE A 54 -4.37 0.56 10.23
C PHE A 54 -3.38 -0.54 9.82
N ILE A 55 -2.15 -0.14 9.55
CA ILE A 55 -1.01 -1.02 9.33
C ILE A 55 0.11 -0.54 10.26
N ASP A 56 0.58 -1.43 11.12
CA ASP A 56 1.61 -1.16 12.13
C ASP A 56 3.02 -1.15 11.52
N ARG A 57 3.28 -0.15 10.66
CA ARG A 57 4.54 0.07 9.93
C ARG A 57 4.90 1.55 9.89
N ASP A 58 6.17 1.86 9.56
CA ASP A 58 6.59 3.26 9.42
C ASP A 58 6.06 3.86 8.11
N GLY A 59 5.14 4.83 8.24
CA GLY A 59 4.53 5.51 7.11
C GLY A 59 5.41 6.55 6.42
N ARG A 60 6.59 6.90 6.97
CA ARG A 60 7.46 7.97 6.45
C ARG A 60 7.75 7.84 4.95
N ASN A 61 8.12 6.63 4.53
CA ASN A 61 8.52 6.35 3.15
C ASN A 61 7.41 5.66 2.33
N PHE A 62 6.20 5.51 2.88
CA PHE A 62 5.10 4.81 2.22
C PHE A 62 4.62 5.47 0.92
N HIS A 63 4.86 6.77 0.75
CA HIS A 63 4.54 7.48 -0.48
C HIS A 63 5.33 6.94 -1.69
N HIS A 64 6.56 6.45 -1.51
CA HIS A 64 7.33 5.80 -2.57
C HIS A 64 6.67 4.50 -3.02
N ILE A 65 6.16 3.70 -2.07
CA ILE A 65 5.39 2.48 -2.35
C ILE A 65 4.14 2.82 -3.17
N LEU A 66 3.37 3.83 -2.75
CA LEU A 66 2.18 4.26 -3.49
C LEU A 66 2.51 4.75 -4.90
N ASN A 67 3.60 5.50 -5.07
CA ASN A 67 4.02 5.98 -6.39
C ASN A 67 4.44 4.81 -7.29
N PHE A 68 5.20 3.86 -6.76
CA PHE A 68 5.55 2.63 -7.48
C PHE A 68 4.33 1.83 -7.93
N LEU A 69 3.31 1.74 -7.09
CA LEU A 69 2.03 1.11 -7.45
C LEU A 69 1.23 1.89 -8.52
N ARG A 70 1.38 3.22 -8.58
CA ARG A 70 0.67 4.08 -9.54
C ARG A 70 1.33 4.13 -10.91
N THR A 71 2.65 4.30 -10.96
CA THR A 71 3.39 4.55 -12.19
C THR A 71 4.19 3.36 -12.66
N GLY A 72 4.46 2.40 -11.78
CA GLY A 72 5.37 1.29 -12.04
C GLY A 72 6.84 1.61 -11.74
N GLU A 73 7.16 2.88 -11.49
CA GLU A 73 8.52 3.39 -11.30
C GLU A 73 8.77 3.75 -9.83
N ILE A 74 9.96 3.42 -9.32
CA ILE A 74 10.39 3.84 -8.00
C ILE A 74 11.39 4.99 -8.10
N MET A 75 11.04 6.12 -7.51
CA MET A 75 11.99 7.18 -7.25
C MET A 75 12.67 6.88 -5.92
N LEU A 76 13.91 6.42 -5.97
CA LEU A 76 14.67 6.09 -4.77
C LEU A 76 15.04 7.38 -4.01
N PRO A 77 14.95 7.38 -2.67
CA PRO A 77 15.45 8.47 -1.84
C PRO A 77 16.93 8.76 -2.11
N GLU A 78 17.37 10.00 -1.95
CA GLU A 78 18.76 10.40 -2.23
C GLU A 78 19.77 9.84 -1.23
N THR A 79 19.36 9.60 0.02
CA THR A 79 20.24 9.13 1.09
C THR A 79 20.21 7.60 1.21
N GLU A 80 21.34 7.01 1.57
CA GLU A 80 21.43 5.57 1.80
C GLU A 80 20.54 5.11 2.97
N ALA A 81 20.44 5.92 4.03
CA ALA A 81 19.56 5.63 5.16
C ALA A 81 18.10 5.51 4.73
N ALA A 82 17.58 6.49 3.99
CA ALA A 82 16.20 6.46 3.51
C ALA A 82 15.97 5.33 2.48
N ARG A 83 16.97 4.99 1.66
CA ARG A 83 16.91 3.80 0.79
C ARG A 83 16.78 2.51 1.59
N ARG A 84 17.55 2.33 2.66
CA ARG A 84 17.45 1.15 3.53
C ARG A 84 16.10 1.06 4.23
N GLU A 85 15.57 2.18 4.72
CA GLU A 85 14.22 2.25 5.29
C GLU A 85 13.17 1.84 4.26
N LEU A 86 13.25 2.35 3.03
CA LEU A 86 12.33 1.99 1.95
C LEU A 86 12.41 0.51 1.56
N LEU A 87 13.62 -0.06 1.49
CA LEU A 87 13.80 -1.49 1.21
C LEU A 87 13.22 -2.37 2.32
N ALA A 88 13.34 -1.97 3.59
CA ALA A 88 12.73 -2.68 4.70
C ALA A 88 11.19 -2.70 4.61
N GLU A 89 10.58 -1.60 4.18
CA GLU A 89 9.13 -1.58 3.92
C GLU A 89 8.74 -2.37 2.67
N ALA A 90 9.54 -2.30 1.61
CA ALA A 90 9.32 -3.09 0.41
C ALA A 90 9.35 -4.60 0.70
N ASP A 91 10.26 -5.05 1.56
CA ASP A 91 10.33 -6.43 2.05
C ASP A 91 9.08 -6.80 2.84
N PHE A 92 8.68 -5.95 3.80
CA PHE A 92 7.47 -6.17 4.59
C PHE A 92 6.22 -6.30 3.72
N TYR A 93 6.02 -5.40 2.76
CA TYR A 93 4.87 -5.45 1.84
C TYR A 93 5.02 -6.49 0.72
N GLN A 94 6.11 -7.26 0.71
CA GLN A 94 6.39 -8.32 -0.24
C GLN A 94 6.44 -7.82 -1.70
N PHE A 95 7.03 -6.64 -1.91
CA PHE A 95 7.32 -6.14 -3.25
C PHE A 95 8.64 -6.75 -3.76
N THR A 96 8.61 -8.00 -4.21
CA THR A 96 9.82 -8.70 -4.70
C THR A 96 10.54 -7.90 -5.80
N ALA A 97 9.79 -7.23 -6.68
CA ALA A 97 10.34 -6.39 -7.74
C ALA A 97 11.16 -5.17 -7.24
N LEU A 98 11.00 -4.78 -5.97
CA LEU A 98 11.78 -3.70 -5.34
C LEU A 98 13.00 -4.21 -4.59
N LEU A 99 13.05 -5.50 -4.27
CA LEU A 99 14.17 -6.13 -3.56
C LEU A 99 15.34 -6.50 -4.48
N GLU A 100 15.11 -6.48 -5.80
CA GLU A 100 16.10 -6.80 -6.83
C GLU A 100 16.83 -5.56 -7.40
N ILE A 101 16.60 -4.37 -6.84
CA ILE A 101 17.17 -3.07 -7.28
C ILE A 101 18.40 -2.72 -6.45
#